data_AF-A7HD40-F1
#
_entry.id   AF-A7HD40-F1
#
_cell.length_a   1.000
_cell.length_b   1.000
_cell.length_c   1.000
_cell.angle_alpha   90.00
_cell.angle_beta   90.00
_cell.angle_gamma   90.00
#
_symmetry.space_group_name_H-M   'P 1'
#
loop_
_entity.id
_entity.type
_entity.pdbx_description
1 polymer ?
#
loop_
_entity_poly.entity_id
_entity_poly.type
_entity_poly.pdbx_seq_one_letter_code
_entity_poly.pdbx_strand_id
1 'polypeptide(L)' 'MFPKLGMGELVVILLIVVILFGASKLPQLGAGLGQGIRSFKKSFSGEDEEKPSTPGATSSDEASKAKQA' A
#
# COMPACT_ATOMS: atom_id res chain seq x y z
N MET A 1 -18.66 -24.26 -6.70
CA MET A 1 -19.06 -23.45 -7.87
C MET A 1 -18.90 -21.98 -7.49
N PHE A 2 -17.75 -21.37 -7.76
CA PHE A 2 -17.57 -19.93 -7.53
C PHE A 2 -18.08 -19.18 -8.76
N PRO A 3 -19.04 -18.26 -8.64
CA PRO A 3 -19.35 -17.34 -9.72
C PRO A 3 -18.04 -16.66 -10.12
N LYS A 4 -17.71 -16.75 -11.40
CA LYS A 4 -16.53 -16.09 -11.96
C LYS A 4 -16.84 -14.60 -11.84
N LEU A 5 -16.29 -13.93 -10.82
CA LEU A 5 -16.48 -12.50 -10.62
C LEU A 5 -15.98 -11.82 -11.89
N GLY A 6 -16.90 -11.24 -12.66
CA GLY A 6 -16.54 -10.42 -13.79
C GLY A 6 -15.88 -9.14 -13.31
N MET A 7 -15.28 -8.40 -14.25
CA MET A 7 -14.72 -7.09 -13.93
C MET A 7 -15.76 -6.15 -13.31
N GLY A 8 -17.03 -6.23 -13.72
CA GLY A 8 -18.11 -5.39 -13.18
C GLY A 8 -18.37 -5.66 -11.69
N GLU A 9 -18.50 -6.93 -11.29
CA GLU A 9 -18.74 -7.32 -9.91
C GLU A 9 -17.57 -6.94 -9.00
N LEU A 10 -16.32 -7.09 -9.45
CA LEU A 10 -15.15 -6.66 -8.70
C LEU A 10 -15.19 -5.14 -8.41
N VAL A 11 -15.61 -4.32 -9.37
CA VAL A 11 -15.76 -2.88 -9.19
C VAL A 11 -16.86 -2.56 -8.17
N VAL A 12 -18.02 -3.23 -8.24
CA VAL A 12 -19.12 -3.03 -7.29
C VAL A 12 -18.69 -3.40 -5.87
N ILE A 13 -18.00 -4.54 -5.70
CA ILE A 13 -17.49 -4.97 -4.39
C ILE A 13 -16.49 -3.94 -3.87
N LEU A 14 -15.54 -3.49 -4.70
CA LEU A 14 -14.56 -2.49 -4.32
C LEU A 14 -15.24 -1.18 -3.89
N LEU A 15 -16.26 -0.73 -4.61
CA LEU A 15 -17.05 0.43 -4.23
C LEU A 15 -17.72 0.27 -2.85
N ILE A 16 -18.37 -0.88 -2.61
CA ILE A 16 -19.00 -1.18 -1.32
C ILE A 16 -17.97 -1.16 -0.18
N VAL A 17 -16.82 -1.79 -0.38
CA VAL A 17 -15.73 -1.82 0.61
C VAL A 17 -15.22 -0.40 0.88
N VAL A 18 -15.02 0.41 -0.16
CA VAL A 18 -14.61 1.82 -0.02
C VAL A 18 -15.65 2.65 0.70
N ILE A 19 -16.95 2.39 0.53
CA ILE A 19 -18.01 3.11 1.25
C ILE A 19 -18.06 2.69 2.72
N LEU A 20 -17.99 1.38 3.01
CA LEU A 20 -18.09 0.85 4.37
C LEU A 20 -16.87 1.23 5.22
N PHE A 21 -15.67 1.07 4.67
CA PHE A 21 -14.44 1.38 5.40
C PHE A 21 -14.00 2.83 5.19
N GLY A 22 -14.36 3.46 4.09
CA GLY A 22 -13.83 4.75 3.66
C GLY A 22 -12.56 4.58 2.80
N ALA A 23 -12.42 5.43 1.78
CA ALA A 23 -11.25 5.43 0.88
C ALA A 23 -9.93 5.64 1.63
N SER A 24 -9.93 6.38 2.75
CA SER A 24 -8.73 6.65 3.55
C SER A 24 -8.35 5.51 4.49
N LYS A 25 -9.29 4.64 4.89
CA LYS A 25 -9.03 3.57 5.87
C LYS A 25 -8.42 2.33 5.23
N LEU A 26 -8.80 2.00 4.00
CA LEU A 26 -8.21 0.88 3.26
C LEU A 26 -6.66 0.99 3.15
N PRO A 27 -6.08 2.13 2.71
CA PRO A 27 -4.64 2.33 2.72
C PRO A 27 -4.02 2.31 4.11
N GLN A 28 -4.70 2.87 5.12
CA GLN A 28 -4.20 2.91 6.49
C GLN A 28 -4.06 1.50 7.09
N LEU A 29 -5.04 0.64 6.87
CA LEU A 29 -4.98 -0.78 7.25
C LEU A 29 -3.91 -1.53 6.42
N GLY A 30 -3.84 -1.25 5.12
CA GLY A 30 -2.85 -1.83 4.22
C GLY A 30 -1.40 -1.47 4.57
N ALA A 31 -1.14 -0.25 5.05
CA ALA A 31 0.18 0.18 5.47
C ALA A 31 0.67 -0.60 6.70
N GLY A 32 -0.20 -0.80 7.70
CA GLY A 32 0.11 -1.60 8.88
C GLY A 32 0.39 -3.07 8.54
N LEU A 33 -0.48 -3.68 7.73
CA LEU A 33 -0.29 -5.05 7.25
C LEU A 33 0.98 -5.18 6.39
N GLY A 34 1.22 -4.22 5.50
CA GLY A 34 2.38 -4.19 4.61
C GLY A 34 3.69 -4.08 5.38
N GLN A 35 3.74 -3.25 6.42
CA GLN A 35 4.92 -3.14 7.29
C GLN A 35 5.15 -4.44 8.08
N GLY A 36 4.10 -5.08 8.57
CA GLY A 36 4.20 -6.40 9.21
C GLY A 36 4.76 -7.47 8.26
N ILE A 37 4.22 -7.56 7.04
CA ILE A 37 4.70 -8.47 5.99
C ILE A 37 6.15 -8.14 5.59
N ARG A 38 6.51 -6.86 5.51
CA ARG A 38 7.88 -6.40 5.18
C ARG A 38 8.87 -6.83 6.25
N SER A 39 8.53 -6.62 7.53
CA SER A 39 9.35 -7.04 8.66
C SER A 39 9.49 -8.56 8.70
N PHE A 40 8.39 -9.29 8.50
CA PHE A 40 8.41 -10.75 8.40
C PHE A 40 9.35 -11.20 7.28
N LYS A 41 9.20 -10.65 6.07
CA LYS A 41 10.07 -10.97 4.94
C LYS A 41 11.54 -10.67 5.24
N LYS A 42 11.84 -9.56 5.92
CA LYS A 42 13.21 -9.19 6.29
C LYS A 42 13.82 -10.20 7.27
N SER A 43 13.06 -10.66 8.26
CA SER A 43 13.51 -11.71 9.18
C SER A 43 13.81 -13.04 8.47
N PHE A 44 13.01 -13.41 7.46
CA PHE A 44 13.27 -14.63 6.68
C PHE A 44 14.40 -14.50 5.68
N SER A 45 14.64 -13.29 5.14
CA SER A 45 15.65 -13.12 4.09
C SER A 45 17.08 -13.06 4.65
N GLY A 46 17.27 -13.02 5.97
CA GLY A 46 18.60 -12.97 6.59
C GLY A 46 19.44 -11.73 6.25
N GLU A 47 18.89 -10.79 5.46
CA GLU A 47 19.52 -9.53 5.09
C GLU A 47 19.41 -8.54 6.26
N ASP A 48 20.37 -8.63 7.17
CA ASP A 48 20.74 -7.56 8.11
C ASP A 48 21.48 -6.40 7.41
N GLU A 49 21.62 -6.44 6.09
CA GLU A 49 22.39 -5.45 5.35
C GLU A 49 21.48 -4.28 4.93
N GLU A 50 21.45 -3.24 5.78
CA GLU A 50 21.71 -1.84 5.40
C GLU A 50 21.11 -1.29 4.09
N LYS A 51 19.98 -1.80 3.62
CA LYS A 51 19.17 -1.09 2.63
C LYS A 51 18.14 -0.28 3.40
N PRO A 52 18.25 1.06 3.46
CA PRO A 52 17.17 1.88 4.00
C PRO A 52 15.99 1.52 3.13
N SER A 53 14.97 0.90 3.72
CA SER A 53 13.75 0.58 3.02
C SER A 53 13.10 1.93 2.72
N THR A 54 13.52 2.53 1.61
CA THR A 54 12.89 3.67 0.98
C THR A 54 11.41 3.30 0.85
N PRO A 55 10.50 4.01 1.53
CA PRO A 55 9.10 3.66 1.57
C PRO A 55 8.51 3.75 0.16
N GLY A 56 8.31 2.61 -0.49
CA GLY A 56 7.73 2.54 -1.82
C GLY A 56 6.22 2.70 -1.77
N ALA A 57 5.77 3.96 -1.82
CA ALA A 57 4.55 4.44 -2.49
C ALA A 57 4.53 5.98 -2.34
N THR A 58 5.30 6.70 -3.15
CA THR A 58 4.76 7.42 -4.33
C THR A 58 3.43 8.11 -4.04
N SER A 59 3.47 9.37 -3.61
CA SER A 59 3.06 10.51 -4.45
C SER A 59 3.11 11.82 -3.67
N SER A 60 3.98 12.72 -4.12
CA SER A 60 3.63 14.13 -4.35
C SER A 60 3.31 15.03 -3.17
N ASP A 61 4.32 15.32 -2.35
CA ASP A 61 4.54 16.63 -1.71
C ASP A 61 6.01 16.56 -1.29
N GLU A 62 6.96 17.22 -1.95
CA GLU A 62 7.09 18.66 -1.87
C GLU A 62 8.14 19.10 -2.90
N ALA A 63 7.67 19.69 -3.98
CA ALA A 63 8.48 20.52 -4.85
C ALA A 63 8.86 21.82 -4.12
N SER A 64 9.79 21.77 -3.14
CA SER A 64 10.24 22.97 -2.44
C SER A 64 11.75 22.96 -2.14
N LYS A 65 12.61 22.88 -3.16
CA LYS A 65 13.89 23.61 -3.12
C LYS A 65 14.60 23.73 -4.48
N ALA A 66 13.96 24.37 -5.45
CA ALA A 66 14.70 25.13 -6.46
C ALA A 66 15.27 26.39 -5.78
N LYS A 67 16.40 26.27 -5.07
CA LYS A 67 17.18 27.41 -4.55
C LYS A 67 18.68 27.09 -4.60
N GLN A 68 19.21 27.08 -5.80
CA GLN A 68 20.60 27.46 -6.10
C GLN A 68 20.53 28.34 -7.36
N ALA A 69 20.26 29.62 -7.10
CA ALA A 69 20.77 30.73 -7.89
C ALA A 69 22.08 31.17 -7.21
#